data_AF-A0A258BPP0-F1
#
_entry.id   AF-A0A258BPP0-F1
#
_cell.length_a   1.000
_cell.length_b   1.000
_cell.length_c   1.000
_cell.angle_alpha   90.00
_cell.angle_beta   90.00
_cell.angle_gamma   90.00
#
_symmetry.space_group_name_H-M   'P 1'
#
loop_
_entity.id
_entity.type
_entity.pdbx_description
1 polymer ?
#
loop_
_entity_poly.entity_id
_entity_poly.type
_entity_poly.pdbx_seq_one_letter_code
_entity_poly.pdbx_strand_id
1 'polypeptide(L)'
;MSTVTRLNRRGGEPARPETSGPALTQAQRAAVIIALLGDTAAKPIVNKLDDAALARVASSLESVTYLSREDLIAVVIDFLTQLRKTSGALRGGPSRAREVIKGVVDSNRMKAIFGEDEPILQTVQQEESGDVWARLSTRDAKLVAAYLNRLTPNIIAIILRKLDASIASNIICHLKDEKLGPTLGQMVE
;
A
#
# COMPACT_ATOMS: atom_id res chain seq x y z
N MET A 1 25.79 65.88 -15.97
CA MET A 1 24.89 65.05 -16.81
C MET A 1 25.71 63.91 -17.40
N SER A 2 25.09 62.73 -17.56
CA SER A 2 25.62 61.48 -18.16
C SER A 2 26.42 60.58 -17.18
N THR A 3 25.78 59.73 -16.37
CA THR A 3 25.05 58.45 -16.63
C THR A 3 25.97 57.22 -16.74
N VAL A 4 26.12 56.58 -15.57
CA VAL A 4 26.34 55.17 -15.22
C VAL A 4 26.55 54.17 -16.37
N THR A 5 27.75 53.60 -16.45
CA THR A 5 28.03 52.30 -17.08
C THR A 5 28.18 51.24 -15.98
N ARG A 6 27.11 50.51 -15.68
CA ARG A 6 27.17 49.22 -14.99
C ARG A 6 26.65 48.15 -15.94
N LEU A 7 27.58 47.45 -16.60
CA LEU A 7 27.28 46.19 -17.32
C LEU A 7 27.03 45.10 -16.28
N ASN A 8 25.77 45.02 -15.83
CA ASN A 8 25.23 43.89 -15.10
C ASN A 8 25.09 42.71 -16.08
N ARG A 9 26.14 41.87 -16.18
CA ARG A 9 26.10 40.60 -16.90
C ARG A 9 25.16 39.68 -16.13
N ARG A 10 23.87 39.74 -16.49
CA ARG A 10 22.84 38.81 -16.05
C ARG A 10 23.33 37.38 -16.28
N GLY A 11 23.20 36.59 -15.21
CA GLY A 11 23.19 35.14 -15.31
C GLY A 11 22.14 34.71 -16.33
N GLY A 12 22.54 33.78 -17.16
CA GLY A 12 21.70 33.01 -18.07
C GLY A 12 22.31 31.62 -18.13
N GLU A 13 22.28 30.90 -17.00
CA GLU A 13 22.29 29.44 -17.07
C GLU A 13 21.16 29.03 -18.03
N PRO A 14 21.41 28.14 -19.00
CA PRO A 14 20.31 27.57 -19.76
C PRO A 14 19.43 26.83 -18.76
N ALA A 15 18.19 27.32 -18.63
CA ALA A 15 17.15 26.63 -17.89
C ALA A 15 17.14 25.17 -18.33
N ARG A 16 17.35 24.27 -17.36
CA ARG A 16 17.14 22.83 -17.55
C ARG A 16 15.74 22.69 -18.18
N PRO A 17 15.55 21.80 -19.16
CA PRO A 17 14.21 21.54 -19.65
C PRO A 17 13.38 21.07 -18.46
N GLU A 18 12.49 21.94 -18.02
CA GLU A 18 11.39 21.62 -17.13
C GLU A 18 10.73 20.39 -17.76
N THR A 19 10.84 19.22 -17.14
CA THR A 19 10.19 17.98 -17.59
C THR A 19 8.69 18.13 -17.42
N SER A 20 8.09 18.97 -18.25
CA SER A 20 6.65 19.01 -18.47
C SER A 20 6.38 17.89 -19.46
N GLY A 21 6.21 16.68 -18.92
CA GLY A 21 5.52 15.63 -19.67
C GLY A 21 4.19 16.20 -20.18
N PRO A 22 3.61 15.60 -21.22
CA PRO A 22 2.37 16.11 -21.82
C PRO A 22 1.33 16.32 -20.72
N ALA A 23 0.53 17.39 -20.84
CA ALA A 23 -0.54 17.75 -19.91
C ALA A 23 -1.70 16.73 -19.99
N LEU A 24 -1.38 15.46 -19.79
CA LEU A 24 -2.31 14.35 -19.73
C LEU A 24 -2.85 14.28 -18.32
N THR A 25 -4.18 14.26 -18.24
CA THR A 25 -4.91 13.95 -17.02
C THR A 25 -4.54 12.54 -16.53
N GLN A 26 -4.79 12.28 -15.24
CA GLN A 26 -4.55 10.95 -14.67
C GLN A 26 -5.33 9.85 -15.41
N ALA A 27 -6.55 10.15 -15.87
CA ALA A 27 -7.37 9.23 -16.65
C ALA A 27 -6.73 8.92 -18.01
N GLN A 28 -6.24 9.92 -18.73
CA GLN A 28 -5.52 9.74 -20.00
C GLN A 28 -4.23 8.94 -19.82
N ARG A 29 -3.47 9.20 -18.76
CA ARG A 29 -2.26 8.42 -18.44
C ARG A 29 -2.58 6.95 -18.18
N ALA A 30 -3.61 6.68 -17.38
CA ALA A 30 -4.06 5.31 -17.12
C ALA A 30 -4.52 4.62 -18.42
N ALA A 31 -5.24 5.33 -19.28
CA ALA A 31 -5.71 4.81 -20.55
C ALA A 31 -4.56 4.45 -21.50
N VAL A 32 -3.55 5.32 -21.61
CA VAL A 32 -2.32 5.07 -22.39
C VAL A 32 -1.57 3.85 -21.85
N ILE A 33 -1.45 3.69 -20.53
CA ILE A 33 -0.81 2.53 -19.92
C ILE A 33 -1.58 1.25 -20.24
N ILE A 34 -2.91 1.27 -20.12
CA ILE A 34 -3.77 0.12 -20.47
C ILE A 34 -3.59 -0.25 -21.95
N ALA A 35 -3.52 0.74 -22.84
CA ALA A 35 -3.25 0.50 -24.26
C ALA A 35 -1.84 -0.09 -24.52
N LEU A 36 -0.82 0.37 -23.79
CA LEU A 36 0.55 -0.15 -23.88
C LEU A 36 0.69 -1.59 -23.36
N LEU A 37 -0.13 -2.00 -22.39
CA LEU A 37 -0.17 -3.38 -21.88
C LEU A 37 -0.69 -4.38 -22.92
N GLY A 38 -1.49 -3.92 -23.89
CA GLY A 38 -2.15 -4.77 -24.88
C GLY A 38 -3.28 -5.61 -24.30
N ASP A 39 -4.03 -6.29 -25.17
CA ASP A 39 -5.26 -7.01 -24.80
C ASP A 39 -5.02 -8.08 -23.70
N THR A 40 -3.98 -8.89 -23.84
CA THR A 40 -3.73 -10.02 -22.93
C THR A 40 -3.45 -9.59 -21.49
N ALA A 41 -2.68 -8.53 -21.28
CA ALA A 41 -2.34 -8.04 -19.94
C ALA A 41 -3.38 -7.04 -19.39
N ALA A 42 -4.09 -6.32 -20.26
CA ALA A 42 -5.12 -5.36 -19.86
C ALA A 42 -6.46 -6.01 -19.51
N LYS A 43 -6.84 -7.11 -20.15
CA LYS A 43 -8.14 -7.79 -19.97
C LYS A 43 -8.53 -8.07 -18.50
N PRO A 44 -7.66 -8.62 -17.63
CA PRO A 44 -8.01 -8.83 -16.22
C PRO A 44 -8.15 -7.52 -15.42
N ILE A 45 -7.52 -6.43 -15.89
CA ILE A 45 -7.64 -5.10 -15.27
C ILE A 45 -8.98 -4.47 -15.68
N VAL A 46 -9.31 -4.52 -16.97
CA VAL A 46 -10.57 -4.03 -17.55
C VAL A 46 -11.78 -4.75 -16.96
N ASN A 47 -11.72 -6.06 -16.77
CA ASN A 47 -12.81 -6.84 -16.16
C ASN A 47 -13.09 -6.48 -14.68
N LYS A 48 -12.17 -5.79 -14.01
CA LYS A 48 -12.32 -5.35 -12.61
C LYS A 48 -12.79 -3.89 -12.50
N LEU A 49 -12.83 -3.17 -13.61
CA LEU A 49 -13.34 -1.79 -13.67
C LEU A 49 -14.86 -1.82 -13.82
N ASP A 50 -15.54 -0.87 -13.21
CA ASP A 50 -16.97 -0.62 -13.39
C ASP A 50 -17.24 0.05 -14.75
N ASP A 51 -18.48 -0.06 -15.24
CA ASP A 51 -18.87 0.47 -16.55
C ASP A 51 -18.59 1.97 -16.69
N ALA A 52 -18.75 2.74 -15.59
CA ALA A 52 -18.43 4.16 -15.56
C ALA A 52 -16.93 4.44 -15.68
N ALA A 53 -16.06 3.63 -15.08
CA ALA A 53 -14.62 3.78 -15.26
C ALA A 53 -14.17 3.33 -16.65
N LEU A 54 -14.76 2.27 -17.20
CA LEU A 54 -14.48 1.81 -18.55
C LEU A 54 -14.84 2.88 -19.60
N ALA A 55 -16.00 3.53 -19.46
CA ALA A 55 -16.42 4.64 -20.30
C ALA A 55 -15.42 5.82 -20.25
N ARG A 56 -14.90 6.15 -19.06
CA ARG A 56 -13.87 7.20 -18.91
C ARG A 56 -12.53 6.82 -19.55
N VAL A 57 -12.13 5.56 -19.47
CA VAL A 57 -10.91 5.07 -20.12
C VAL A 57 -11.06 5.15 -21.64
N ALA A 58 -12.20 4.70 -22.18
CA ALA A 58 -12.50 4.77 -23.60
C ALA A 58 -12.52 6.22 -24.12
N SER A 59 -13.24 7.13 -23.45
CA SER A 59 -13.28 8.55 -23.83
C SER A 59 -11.90 9.21 -23.74
N SER A 60 -11.08 8.78 -22.76
CA SER A 60 -9.72 9.28 -22.60
C SER A 60 -8.80 8.79 -23.72
N LEU A 61 -8.95 7.55 -24.22
CA LEU A 61 -8.20 7.05 -25.38
C LEU A 61 -8.55 7.81 -26.65
N GLU A 62 -9.84 8.10 -26.87
CA GLU A 62 -10.29 8.88 -28.04
C GLU A 62 -9.74 10.31 -28.04
N SER A 63 -9.55 10.90 -26.87
CA SER A 63 -8.99 12.25 -26.72
C SER A 63 -7.49 12.35 -27.00
N VAL A 64 -6.78 11.21 -27.07
CA VAL A 64 -5.32 11.17 -27.24
C VAL A 64 -5.00 10.98 -28.73
N THR A 65 -4.80 12.11 -29.43
CA THR A 65 -4.59 12.13 -30.88
C THR A 65 -3.19 11.66 -31.31
N TYR A 66 -2.15 12.09 -30.59
CA TYR A 66 -0.77 11.74 -30.90
C TYR A 66 0.12 11.91 -29.66
N LEU A 67 0.90 10.89 -29.33
CA LEU A 67 1.92 10.95 -28.30
C LEU A 67 3.27 10.61 -28.92
N SER A 68 4.27 11.46 -28.67
CA SER A 68 5.62 11.15 -29.09
C SER A 68 6.19 9.97 -28.28
N ARG A 69 7.25 9.34 -28.78
CA ARG A 69 7.93 8.28 -28.04
C ARG A 69 8.44 8.77 -26.68
N GLU A 70 8.89 10.03 -26.62
CA GLU A 70 9.40 10.67 -25.42
C GLU A 70 8.29 10.85 -24.37
N ASP A 71 7.10 11.26 -24.82
CA ASP A 71 5.91 11.41 -23.99
C ASP A 71 5.42 10.08 -23.40
N LEU A 72 5.43 9.01 -24.20
CA LEU A 72 5.07 7.67 -23.74
C LEU A 72 6.02 7.19 -22.64
N ILE A 73 7.33 7.40 -22.81
CA ILE A 73 8.33 7.04 -21.82
C ILE A 73 8.12 7.85 -20.53
N ALA A 74 7.83 9.15 -20.64
CA ALA A 74 7.53 10.00 -19.49
C ALA A 74 6.32 9.50 -18.69
N VAL A 75 5.24 9.09 -19.38
CA VAL A 75 4.05 8.52 -18.72
C VAL A 75 4.37 7.23 -17.96
N VAL A 76 5.21 6.35 -18.51
CA VAL A 76 5.62 5.11 -17.85
C VAL A 76 6.49 5.40 -16.62
N ILE A 77 7.44 6.33 -16.71
CA ILE A 77 8.30 6.73 -15.59
C ILE A 77 7.46 7.32 -14.45
N ASP A 78 6.49 8.17 -14.78
CA ASP A 78 5.59 8.77 -13.79
C ASP A 78 4.73 7.70 -13.11
N PHE A 79 4.24 6.71 -13.86
CA PHE A 79 3.51 5.58 -13.29
C PHE A 79 4.36 4.76 -12.32
N LEU A 80 5.60 4.41 -12.70
CA LEU A 80 6.51 3.67 -11.83
C LEU A 80 6.86 4.48 -10.58
N THR A 81 7.04 5.79 -10.72
CA THR A 81 7.30 6.70 -9.59
C THR A 81 6.11 6.72 -8.62
N GLN A 82 4.89 6.81 -9.14
CA GLN A 82 3.69 6.77 -8.32
C GLN A 82 3.49 5.40 -7.67
N LEU A 83 3.76 4.31 -8.40
CA LEU A 83 3.70 2.96 -7.87
C LEU A 83 4.67 2.77 -6.70
N ARG A 84 5.89 3.31 -6.78
CA ARG A 84 6.87 3.28 -5.70
C ARG A 84 6.47 4.08 -4.46
N LYS A 85 5.71 5.17 -4.62
CA LYS A 85 5.17 5.96 -3.50
C LYS A 85 4.04 5.23 -2.78
N THR A 86 3.17 4.56 -3.55
CA THR A 86 2.01 3.82 -3.01
C THR A 86 2.41 2.44 -2.47
N SER A 87 3.37 1.78 -3.11
CA SER A 87 3.87 0.46 -2.71
C SER A 87 4.94 0.63 -1.63
N GLY A 88 4.51 0.70 -0.37
CA GLY A 88 5.40 0.43 0.76
C GLY A 88 6.14 -0.89 0.51
N ALA A 89 7.45 -0.89 0.74
CA ALA A 89 8.41 -1.94 0.39
C ALA A 89 7.81 -3.36 0.26
N LEU A 90 8.00 -4.00 -0.90
CA LEU A 90 7.60 -5.38 -1.14
C LEU A 90 8.36 -6.31 -0.18
N ARG A 91 7.70 -6.77 0.89
CA ARG A 91 8.26 -7.78 1.80
C ARG A 91 8.04 -9.17 1.19
N GLY A 92 9.10 -9.74 0.63
CA GLY A 92 9.07 -11.11 0.09
C GLY A 92 8.85 -12.17 1.19
N GLY A 93 8.35 -13.33 0.78
CA GLY A 93 8.12 -14.49 1.66
C GLY A 93 7.32 -15.60 0.96
N PRO A 94 7.35 -16.85 1.46
CA PRO A 94 6.72 -18.01 0.82
C PRO A 94 5.22 -17.83 0.59
N SER A 95 4.51 -17.15 1.50
CA SER A 95 3.08 -16.87 1.35
C SER A 95 2.78 -15.88 0.22
N ARG A 96 3.61 -14.84 0.04
CA ARG A 96 3.41 -13.83 -1.01
C ARG A 96 3.81 -14.36 -2.39
N ALA A 97 4.83 -15.22 -2.46
CA ALA A 97 5.20 -15.92 -3.69
C ALA A 97 4.06 -16.83 -4.19
N ARG A 98 3.41 -17.57 -3.28
CA ARG A 98 2.23 -18.38 -3.61
C ARG A 98 1.06 -17.54 -4.09
N GLU A 99 0.78 -16.39 -3.46
CA GLU A 99 -0.33 -15.52 -3.88
C GLU A 99 -0.10 -14.89 -5.26
N VAL A 100 1.12 -14.46 -5.56
CA VAL A 100 1.49 -13.95 -6.89
C VAL A 100 1.38 -15.05 -7.94
N ILE A 101 1.85 -16.25 -7.64
CA ILE A 101 1.83 -17.38 -8.60
C ILE A 101 0.40 -17.92 -8.77
N LYS A 102 -0.45 -17.88 -7.74
CA LYS A 102 -1.88 -18.25 -7.82
C LYS A 102 -2.65 -17.43 -8.86
N GLY A 103 -2.27 -16.17 -9.08
CA GLY A 103 -2.88 -15.32 -10.10
C GLY A 103 -2.42 -15.59 -11.53
N VAL A 104 -1.39 -16.42 -11.73
CA VAL A 104 -0.69 -16.59 -13.02
C VAL A 104 -0.76 -18.03 -13.54
N VAL A 105 -1.02 -19.03 -12.68
CA VAL A 105 -0.93 -20.44 -13.05
C VAL A 105 -2.11 -21.27 -12.54
N ASP A 106 -2.57 -22.22 -13.36
CA ASP A 106 -3.67 -23.14 -13.01
C ASP A 106 -3.35 -24.07 -11.84
N SER A 107 -4.40 -24.53 -11.15
CA SER A 107 -4.33 -25.34 -9.92
C SER A 107 -3.47 -26.60 -10.07
N ASN A 108 -3.46 -27.24 -11.24
CA ASN A 108 -2.64 -28.44 -11.49
C ASN A 108 -1.14 -28.13 -11.55
N ARG A 109 -0.76 -26.97 -12.10
CA ARG A 109 0.65 -26.54 -12.12
C ARG A 109 1.09 -26.02 -10.75
N MET A 110 0.16 -25.47 -9.97
CA MET A 110 0.40 -25.12 -8.57
C MET A 110 0.86 -26.34 -7.76
N LYS A 111 0.15 -27.47 -7.89
CA LYS A 111 0.47 -28.74 -7.22
C LYS A 111 1.83 -29.28 -7.65
N ALA A 112 2.16 -29.19 -8.94
CA ALA A 112 3.46 -29.61 -9.46
C ALA A 112 4.62 -28.73 -8.97
N ILE A 113 4.39 -27.43 -8.75
CA ILE A 113 5.44 -26.47 -8.34
C ILE A 113 5.61 -26.44 -6.82
N PHE A 114 4.52 -26.57 -6.05
CA PHE A 114 4.54 -26.42 -4.59
C PHE A 114 4.40 -27.74 -3.82
N GLY A 115 4.25 -28.88 -4.50
CA GLY A 115 4.09 -30.20 -3.89
C GLY A 115 2.67 -30.46 -3.37
N GLU A 116 2.30 -31.74 -3.23
CA GLU A 116 1.00 -32.21 -2.72
C GLU A 116 0.82 -32.02 -1.20
N ASP A 117 1.79 -31.43 -0.50
CA ASP A 117 1.64 -31.08 0.89
C ASP A 117 0.85 -29.79 1.02
N GLU A 118 -0.47 -29.94 1.01
CA GLU A 118 -1.40 -29.06 1.72
C GLU A 118 -1.10 -29.12 3.23
N PRO A 119 -0.48 -28.11 3.86
CA PRO A 119 -1.14 -27.53 5.00
C PRO A 119 -2.22 -26.63 4.40
N ILE A 120 -3.47 -26.98 4.67
CA ILE A 120 -4.63 -26.13 4.52
C ILE A 120 -4.34 -24.83 5.28
N LEU A 121 -3.70 -23.87 4.61
CA LEU A 121 -3.64 -22.49 5.02
C LEU A 121 -4.74 -21.78 4.24
N GLN A 122 -5.95 -22.12 4.69
CA GLN A 122 -7.16 -21.36 4.51
C GLN A 122 -6.93 -19.94 5.05
N THR A 123 -6.38 -19.03 4.24
CA THR A 123 -6.37 -17.58 4.46
C THR A 123 -5.71 -16.97 3.24
N VAL A 124 -6.29 -16.03 2.49
CA VAL A 124 -6.76 -14.73 2.96
C VAL A 124 -7.72 -14.20 1.90
N GLN A 125 -9.01 -14.18 2.18
CA GLN A 125 -9.93 -13.10 1.80
C GLN A 125 -11.32 -13.47 2.32
N GLN A 126 -11.84 -12.57 3.15
CA GLN A 126 -13.17 -12.53 3.73
C GLN A 126 -13.47 -13.56 4.84
N GLU A 127 -13.67 -12.99 6.03
CA GLU A 127 -14.49 -13.53 7.14
C GLU A 127 -13.80 -14.26 8.30
N GLU A 128 -12.59 -13.89 8.71
CA GLU A 128 -12.06 -14.32 10.03
C GLU A 128 -11.33 -13.18 10.77
N SER A 129 -12.12 -12.29 11.37
CA SER A 129 -11.67 -11.42 12.47
C SER A 129 -11.86 -12.07 13.86
N GLY A 130 -12.20 -13.37 13.89
CA GLY A 130 -11.81 -14.25 14.99
C GLY A 130 -10.49 -14.91 14.57
N ASP A 131 -9.35 -14.75 15.21
CA ASP A 131 -9.24 -14.70 16.65
C ASP A 131 -7.82 -14.26 17.07
N VAL A 132 -7.28 -13.19 16.48
CA VAL A 132 -6.02 -12.61 17.00
C VAL A 132 -6.19 -12.23 18.48
N TRP A 133 -7.40 -11.79 18.83
CA TRP A 133 -7.78 -11.40 20.17
C TRP A 133 -7.96 -12.57 21.13
N ALA A 134 -8.64 -13.68 20.80
CA ALA A 134 -8.70 -14.80 21.73
C ALA A 134 -7.47 -15.73 21.67
N ARG A 135 -6.65 -15.68 20.62
CA ARG A 135 -5.25 -16.17 20.71
C ARG A 135 -4.41 -15.36 21.68
N LEU A 136 -4.60 -14.04 21.75
CA LEU A 136 -3.94 -13.19 22.75
C LEU A 136 -4.54 -13.42 24.14
N SER A 137 -5.84 -13.69 24.23
CA SER A 137 -6.56 -13.97 25.47
C SER A 137 -6.17 -15.32 26.09
N THR A 138 -5.76 -16.30 25.26
CA THR A 138 -5.26 -17.62 25.68
C THR A 138 -3.77 -17.61 26.08
N ARG A 139 -3.05 -16.49 25.86
CA ARG A 139 -1.62 -16.36 26.26
C ARG A 139 -1.49 -15.98 27.74
N ASP A 140 -0.39 -16.39 28.35
CA ASP A 140 -0.06 -16.04 29.75
C ASP A 140 -0.01 -14.51 29.94
N ALA A 141 -0.81 -14.01 30.89
CA ALA A 141 -0.93 -12.59 31.21
C ALA A 141 0.41 -11.94 31.55
N LYS A 142 1.36 -12.66 32.18
CA LYS A 142 2.69 -12.14 32.51
C LYS A 142 3.52 -11.88 31.27
N LEU A 143 3.45 -12.78 30.29
CA LEU A 143 4.18 -12.65 29.03
C LEU A 143 3.59 -11.50 28.20
N VAL A 144 2.26 -11.40 28.15
CA VAL A 144 1.57 -10.30 27.49
C VAL A 144 1.94 -8.97 28.17
N ALA A 145 1.91 -8.87 29.50
CA ALA A 145 2.30 -7.66 30.22
C ALA A 145 3.77 -7.28 29.98
N ALA A 146 4.70 -8.24 29.92
CA ALA A 146 6.10 -7.99 29.59
C ALA A 146 6.27 -7.38 28.18
N TYR A 147 5.43 -7.79 27.23
CA TYR A 147 5.39 -7.21 25.89
C TYR A 147 4.76 -5.81 25.90
N LEU A 148 3.60 -5.64 26.55
CA LEU A 148 2.89 -4.36 26.64
C LEU A 148 3.72 -3.29 27.34
N ASN A 149 4.55 -3.66 28.31
CA ASN A 149 5.50 -2.76 28.96
C ASN A 149 6.51 -2.11 28.01
N ARG A 150 6.65 -2.56 26.75
CA ARG A 150 7.48 -1.92 25.71
C ARG A 150 6.72 -0.89 24.87
N LEU A 151 5.40 -0.83 25.00
CA LEU A 151 4.52 0.06 24.22
C LEU A 151 4.20 1.35 24.98
N THR A 152 3.59 2.32 24.29
CA THR A 152 3.08 3.55 24.91
C THR A 152 1.76 3.29 25.64
N PRO A 153 1.45 4.02 26.72
CA PRO A 153 0.18 3.86 27.45
C PRO A 153 -1.06 3.86 26.55
N ASN A 154 -1.07 4.72 25.52
CA ASN A 154 -2.21 4.86 24.61
C ASN A 154 -2.46 3.58 23.81
N ILE A 155 -1.38 2.97 23.29
CA ILE A 155 -1.48 1.71 22.55
C ILE A 155 -1.93 0.58 23.48
N ILE A 156 -1.43 0.56 24.72
CA ILE A 156 -1.82 -0.44 25.73
C ILE A 156 -3.33 -0.31 26.02
N ALA A 157 -3.84 0.91 26.23
CA ALA A 157 -5.26 1.15 26.48
C ALA A 157 -6.15 0.66 25.32
N ILE A 158 -5.76 0.93 24.07
CA ILE A 158 -6.49 0.46 22.88
C ILE A 158 -6.54 -1.07 22.82
N ILE A 159 -5.42 -1.74 23.12
CA ILE A 159 -5.33 -3.21 23.13
C ILE A 159 -6.19 -3.79 24.24
N LEU A 160 -6.11 -3.24 25.46
CA LEU A 160 -6.88 -3.73 26.61
C LEU A 160 -8.40 -3.54 26.43
N ARG A 161 -8.84 -2.48 25.77
CA ARG A 161 -10.26 -2.25 25.42
C ARG A 161 -10.86 -3.28 24.45
N LYS A 162 -10.00 -4.03 23.74
CA LYS A 162 -10.43 -5.09 22.81
C LYS A 162 -10.45 -6.47 23.44
N LEU A 163 -10.01 -6.61 24.69
CA LEU A 163 -9.99 -7.87 25.44
C LEU A 163 -11.12 -7.91 26.46
N ASP A 164 -11.52 -9.11 26.86
CA ASP A 164 -12.46 -9.29 27.97
C ASP A 164 -11.94 -8.67 29.26
N ALA A 165 -12.84 -8.05 30.02
CA ALA A 165 -12.51 -7.33 31.26
C ALA A 165 -11.71 -8.19 32.26
N SER A 166 -12.02 -9.48 32.37
CA SER A 166 -11.30 -10.42 33.24
C SER A 166 -9.83 -10.59 32.84
N ILE A 167 -9.55 -10.63 31.53
CA ILE A 167 -8.21 -10.89 31.00
C ILE A 167 -7.41 -9.58 31.01
N ALA A 168 -8.05 -8.47 30.64
CA ALA A 168 -7.46 -7.14 30.76
C ALA A 168 -7.04 -6.84 32.22
N SER A 169 -7.90 -7.14 33.20
CA SER A 169 -7.58 -6.97 34.63
C SER A 169 -6.35 -7.78 35.05
N ASN A 170 -6.27 -9.05 34.65
CA ASN A 170 -5.13 -9.91 34.97
C ASN A 170 -3.82 -9.41 34.35
N ILE A 171 -3.88 -8.87 33.13
CA ILE A 171 -2.71 -8.28 32.46
C ILE A 171 -2.27 -7.00 33.17
N ILE A 172 -3.22 -6.13 33.55
CA ILE A 172 -2.96 -4.86 34.26
C ILE A 172 -2.21 -5.11 35.58
N CYS A 173 -2.53 -6.16 36.33
CA CYS A 173 -1.81 -6.52 37.57
C CYS A 173 -0.31 -6.83 37.37
N HIS A 174 0.13 -7.05 36.13
CA HIS A 174 1.53 -7.34 35.79
C HIS A 174 2.23 -6.21 35.01
N LEU A 175 1.55 -5.08 34.81
CA LEU A 175 2.19 -3.87 34.25
C LEU A 175 3.04 -3.14 35.31
N LYS A 176 4.03 -2.38 34.86
CA LYS A 176 4.86 -1.53 35.74
C LYS A 176 4.06 -0.33 36.26
N ASP A 177 4.23 0.04 37.53
CA ASP A 177 3.52 1.15 38.19
C ASP A 177 3.54 2.47 37.40
N GLU A 178 4.65 2.79 36.77
CA GLU A 178 4.83 4.00 35.94
C GLU A 178 3.84 4.08 34.76
N LYS A 179 3.40 2.93 34.24
CA LYS A 179 2.48 2.85 33.09
C LYS A 179 1.02 2.61 33.50
N LEU A 180 0.75 2.22 34.74
CA LEU A 180 -0.60 1.88 35.20
C LEU A 180 -1.53 3.09 35.19
N GLY A 181 -1.14 4.17 35.89
CA GLY A 181 -1.96 5.38 36.00
C GLY A 181 -2.35 5.98 34.64
N PRO A 182 -1.39 6.23 33.73
CA PRO A 182 -1.68 6.76 32.40
C PRO A 182 -2.55 5.83 31.53
N THR A 183 -2.33 4.51 31.60
CA THR A 183 -3.11 3.54 30.81
C THR A 183 -4.57 3.49 31.28
N LEU A 184 -4.80 3.48 32.60
CA LEU A 184 -6.15 3.48 33.17
C LEU A 184 -6.92 4.75 32.81
N GLY A 185 -6.27 5.92 32.82
CA GLY A 185 -6.90 7.18 32.39
C GLY A 185 -7.39 7.12 30.93
N GLN A 186 -6.58 6.53 30.04
CA GLN A 186 -6.90 6.39 28.61
C GLN A 186 -7.90 5.28 28.28
N MET A 187 -8.23 4.42 29.25
CA MET A 187 -9.28 3.41 29.09
C MET A 187 -10.68 3.96 29.35
N VAL A 188 -10.79 5.09 30.09
CA VAL A 188 -12.07 5.72 30.47
C VAL A 188 -12.53 6.77 29.47
N GLU A 189 -11.60 7.37 28.71
CA GLU A 189 -11.89 8.25 27.56
C GLU A 189 -12.29 7.45 26.29
#